data_AF-A0A7U4E478-F1
#
_entry.id   AF-A0A7U4E478-F1
#
_cell.length_a   1.000
_cell.length_b   1.000
_cell.length_c   1.000
_cell.angle_alpha   90.00
_cell.angle_beta   90.00
_cell.angle_gamma   90.00
#
_symmetry.space_group_name_H-M   'P 1'
#
loop_
_entity.id
_entity.type
_entity.pdbx_description
1 polymer ?
#
loop_
_entity_poly.entity_id
_entity_poly.type
_entity_poly.pdbx_seq_one_letter_code
_entity_poly.pdbx_strand_id
1 'polypeptide(L)'
;MVTTQNIGAIDQDSNAAYVRALYLLNRSQLEGLLDPVRFPNPINTLTVPVNALTVMVGTQLTKLDFLPRSCTFNESRGRDANGYYYDVQFLTEFPKDRYDVVRWLMGTPFQEYVALWEDFNGTAYITGTDEIGLEVQLSRTVGARNVIPLSITGRFVTPTYYLESIDLAELFPEADFSFHFSLQFNS
;
A
#
# COMPACT_ATOMS: atom_id res chain seq x y z
N MET A 1 -17.53 -2.77 40.68
CA MET A 1 -16.57 -1.86 40.01
C MET A 1 -17.02 -1.79 38.56
N VAL A 2 -17.52 -0.63 38.12
CA VAL A 2 -18.09 -0.47 36.77
C VAL A 2 -16.98 0.08 35.88
N THR A 3 -16.58 -0.68 34.87
CA THR A 3 -15.68 -0.24 33.82
C THR A 3 -16.50 0.54 32.79
N THR A 4 -16.24 1.85 32.69
CA THR A 4 -16.68 2.68 31.57
C THR A 4 -15.98 2.23 30.30
N GLN A 5 -16.74 1.69 29.35
CA GLN A 5 -16.30 1.44 27.99
C GLN A 5 -16.54 2.72 27.17
N ASN A 6 -15.47 3.43 26.80
CA ASN A 6 -15.57 4.43 25.74
C ASN A 6 -15.68 3.69 24.41
N ILE A 7 -16.87 3.67 23.83
CA ILE A 7 -17.06 3.32 22.42
C ILE A 7 -16.97 4.64 21.65
N GLY A 8 -15.84 4.86 20.96
CA GLY A 8 -15.61 6.12 20.24
C GLY A 8 -14.28 6.25 19.50
N ALA A 9 -13.47 5.20 19.39
CA ALA A 9 -12.33 5.17 18.49
C ALA A 9 -12.61 4.12 17.40
N ILE A 10 -12.98 4.58 16.21
CA ILE A 10 -12.86 3.78 15.00
C ILE A 10 -11.37 3.82 14.68
N ASP A 11 -10.60 2.90 15.26
CA ASP A 11 -9.12 2.92 15.29
C ASP A 11 -8.43 2.76 13.92
N GLN A 12 -9.19 2.78 12.82
CA GLN A 12 -8.67 2.71 11.46
C GLN A 12 -9.51 3.50 10.46
N ASP A 13 -10.23 4.55 10.89
CA ASP A 13 -10.68 5.54 9.91
C ASP A 13 -9.43 6.25 9.40
N SER A 14 -8.99 5.90 8.19
CA SER A 14 -8.03 6.69 7.42
C SER A 14 -8.56 8.12 7.42
N ASN A 15 -7.92 8.98 8.22
CA ASN A 15 -8.40 10.33 8.49
C ASN A 15 -8.21 11.25 7.26
N ALA A 16 -7.77 10.68 6.15
CA ALA A 16 -7.62 11.30 4.85
C ALA A 16 -8.25 10.42 3.75
N ALA A 17 -9.15 11.02 2.97
CA ALA A 17 -9.80 10.38 1.83
C ALA A 17 -8.85 10.02 0.67
N TYR A 18 -7.58 10.40 0.75
CA TYR A 18 -6.63 10.32 -0.36
C TYR A 18 -5.25 9.85 0.08
N VAL A 19 -4.61 9.09 -0.81
CA VAL A 19 -3.23 8.63 -0.68
C VAL A 19 -2.28 9.70 -1.19
N ARG A 20 -1.29 10.07 -0.37
CA ARG A 20 -0.24 11.05 -0.70
C ARG A 20 0.90 10.42 -1.48
N ALA A 21 1.38 9.27 -1.01
CA ALA A 21 2.47 8.53 -1.61
C ALA A 21 2.16 7.03 -1.56
N LEU A 22 2.48 6.31 -2.64
CA LEU A 22 2.37 4.86 -2.71
C LEU A 22 3.65 4.29 -3.31
N TYR A 23 4.25 3.37 -2.56
CA TYR A 23 5.40 2.58 -2.95
C TYR A 23 4.98 1.12 -3.03
N LEU A 24 5.32 0.48 -4.13
CA LEU A 24 5.03 -0.92 -4.38
C LEU A 24 6.33 -1.70 -4.34
N LEU A 25 6.37 -2.63 -3.39
CA LEU A 25 7.42 -3.63 -3.24
C LEU A 25 6.91 -4.93 -3.85
N ASN A 26 7.69 -5.57 -4.72
CA ASN A 26 7.30 -6.89 -5.21
C ASN A 26 7.25 -7.89 -4.04
N ARG A 27 6.10 -8.55 -3.83
CA ARG A 27 5.90 -9.50 -2.72
C ARG A 27 6.95 -10.61 -2.73
N SER A 28 7.31 -11.10 -3.92
CA SER A 28 8.34 -12.15 -4.05
C SER A 28 9.74 -11.72 -3.59
N GLN A 29 9.96 -10.42 -3.38
CA GLN A 29 11.21 -9.84 -2.88
C GLN A 29 11.20 -9.48 -1.40
N LEU A 30 10.05 -9.63 -0.74
CA LEU A 30 9.90 -9.51 0.71
C LEU A 30 10.19 -10.87 1.35
N GLU A 31 11.29 -10.96 2.10
CA GLU A 31 11.69 -12.20 2.78
C GLU A 31 10.93 -12.39 4.10
N GLY A 32 10.57 -11.30 4.76
CA GLY A 32 9.84 -11.36 6.01
C GLY A 32 9.20 -10.03 6.40
N LEU A 33 8.04 -10.16 7.02
CA LEU A 33 7.34 -9.07 7.70
C LEU A 33 7.04 -9.51 9.13
N LEU A 34 7.45 -8.72 10.12
CA LEU A 34 7.03 -8.93 11.49
C LEU A 34 5.56 -8.55 11.65
N ASP A 35 4.69 -9.54 11.46
CA ASP A 35 3.24 -9.39 11.57
C ASP A 35 2.83 -9.04 13.01
N PRO A 36 2.28 -7.83 13.27
CA PRO A 36 1.87 -7.41 14.62
C PRO A 36 0.73 -8.25 15.20
N VAL A 37 -0.05 -8.95 14.37
CA VAL A 37 -1.12 -9.84 14.87
C VAL A 37 -0.54 -11.16 15.36
N ARG A 38 0.49 -11.70 14.68
CA ARG A 38 1.20 -12.92 15.10
C ARG A 38 2.15 -12.65 16.27
N PHE A 39 2.81 -11.48 16.26
CA PHE A 39 3.80 -11.06 17.25
C PHE A 39 3.40 -9.71 17.88
N PRO A 40 2.35 -9.67 18.71
CA PRO A 40 1.82 -8.43 19.25
C PRO A 40 2.79 -7.74 20.19
N ASN A 41 3.03 -6.45 19.92
CA ASN A 41 3.67 -5.56 20.87
C ASN A 41 2.62 -5.07 21.88
N PRO A 42 2.85 -5.17 23.20
CA PRO A 42 1.90 -4.73 24.22
C PRO A 42 1.58 -3.23 24.20
N ILE A 43 2.36 -2.41 23.50
CA ILE A 43 2.18 -0.95 23.41
C ILE A 43 1.38 -0.57 22.16
N ASN A 44 1.72 -1.14 20.99
CA ASN A 44 1.14 -0.80 19.70
C ASN A 44 0.74 -2.06 18.93
N THR A 45 -0.51 -2.49 19.03
CA THR A 45 -0.98 -3.80 18.57
C THR A 45 -1.18 -3.92 17.05
N LEU A 46 -1.08 -2.83 16.28
CA LEU A 46 -1.26 -2.80 14.82
C LEU A 46 -0.19 -1.96 14.11
N THR A 47 0.94 -1.71 14.77
CA THR A 47 2.03 -0.91 14.22
C THR A 47 3.22 -1.80 13.91
N VAL A 48 3.70 -1.70 12.68
CA VAL A 48 4.92 -2.33 12.18
C VAL A 48 6.08 -1.36 12.46
N PRO A 49 7.11 -1.77 13.22
CA PRO A 49 8.29 -0.93 13.47
C PRO A 49 9.16 -0.84 12.21
N VAL A 50 10.03 0.18 12.13
CA VAL A 50 10.87 0.42 10.95
C VAL A 50 11.77 -0.79 10.58
N ASN A 51 12.22 -1.56 11.57
CA ASN A 51 13.09 -2.73 11.35
C ASN A 51 12.33 -4.06 11.15
N ALA A 52 11.01 -4.03 10.96
CA ALA A 52 10.20 -5.24 10.81
C ALA A 52 10.11 -5.79 9.38
N LEU A 53 10.72 -5.10 8.42
CA LEU A 53 10.71 -5.46 7.00
C LEU A 53 12.08 -6.00 6.62
N THR A 54 12.12 -7.20 6.04
CA THR A 54 13.34 -7.80 5.49
C THR A 54 13.15 -8.08 4.01
N VAL A 55 14.04 -7.54 3.18
CA VAL A 55 13.95 -7.64 1.71
C VAL A 55 15.23 -8.22 1.13
N MET A 56 15.12 -8.85 -0.04
CA MET A 56 16.29 -9.31 -0.78
C MET A 56 17.18 -8.14 -1.22
N VAL A 57 18.49 -8.36 -1.29
CA VAL A 57 19.44 -7.35 -1.80
C VAL A 57 19.13 -7.02 -3.27
N GLY A 58 19.16 -5.74 -3.62
CA GLY A 58 18.85 -5.25 -4.98
C GLY A 58 17.36 -5.20 -5.31
N THR A 59 16.49 -5.29 -4.30
CA THR A 59 15.05 -5.16 -4.48
C THR A 59 14.65 -3.79 -5.01
N GLN A 60 13.76 -3.78 -6.00
CA GLN A 60 13.27 -2.55 -6.62
C GLN A 60 11.96 -2.12 -5.97
N LEU A 61 11.90 -0.85 -5.58
CA LEU A 61 10.69 -0.22 -5.07
C LEU A 61 10.11 0.68 -6.16
N THR A 62 8.86 0.43 -6.56
CA THR A 62 8.17 1.25 -7.56
C THR A 62 7.35 2.32 -6.87
N LYS A 63 7.69 3.59 -7.05
CA LYS A 63 6.87 4.70 -6.57
C LYS A 63 5.83 5.08 -7.63
N LEU A 64 4.57 5.17 -7.23
CA LEU A 64 3.50 5.70 -8.08
C LEU A 64 3.21 7.16 -7.69
N ASP A 65 3.51 8.09 -8.61
CA ASP A 65 3.25 9.51 -8.42
C ASP A 65 1.86 9.90 -8.95
N PHE A 66 0.99 10.28 -8.02
CA PHE A 66 -0.38 10.69 -8.29
C PHE A 66 -0.52 12.20 -8.44
N LEU A 67 -1.60 12.63 -9.09
CA LEU A 67 -2.06 14.01 -8.94
C LEU A 67 -2.62 14.18 -7.52
N PRO A 68 -2.54 15.38 -6.93
CA PRO A 68 -3.10 15.62 -5.61
C PRO A 68 -4.57 15.18 -5.55
N ARG A 69 -4.90 14.34 -4.57
CA ARG A 69 -6.27 13.83 -4.34
C ARG A 69 -6.84 12.97 -5.49
N SER A 70 -5.98 12.32 -6.29
CA SER A 70 -6.44 11.42 -7.37
C SER A 70 -6.42 9.94 -7.00
N CYS A 71 -5.72 9.55 -5.93
CA CYS A 71 -5.69 8.17 -5.45
C CYS A 71 -6.47 8.04 -4.15
N THR A 72 -7.39 7.08 -4.08
CA THR A 72 -8.17 6.76 -2.88
C THR A 72 -7.83 5.36 -2.39
N PHE A 73 -7.88 5.18 -1.09
CA PHE A 73 -7.75 3.89 -0.42
C PHE A 73 -9.10 3.49 0.19
N ASN A 74 -9.45 2.22 0.07
CA ASN A 74 -10.61 1.64 0.72
C ASN A 74 -10.23 0.29 1.33
N GLU A 75 -10.61 0.09 2.57
CA GLU A 75 -10.52 -1.19 3.26
C GLU A 75 -11.91 -1.53 3.80
N SER A 76 -12.39 -2.71 3.46
CA SER A 76 -13.68 -3.20 3.93
C SER A 76 -13.52 -4.55 4.61
N ARG A 77 -14.08 -4.66 5.81
CA ARG A 77 -14.07 -5.91 6.58
C ARG A 77 -15.30 -6.75 6.27
N GLY A 78 -15.08 -7.95 5.79
CA GLY A 78 -16.12 -8.96 5.58
C GLY A 78 -15.96 -10.17 6.49
N ARG A 79 -16.93 -11.08 6.41
CA ARG A 79 -16.90 -12.38 7.08
C ARG A 79 -17.46 -13.44 6.16
N ASP A 80 -16.75 -14.55 6.02
CA ASP A 80 -17.20 -15.74 5.28
C ASP A 80 -17.16 -17.00 6.17
N ALA A 81 -17.25 -18.18 5.55
CA ALA A 81 -17.19 -19.46 6.26
C ALA A 81 -15.81 -19.76 6.88
N ASN A 82 -14.74 -19.10 6.40
CA ASN A 82 -13.36 -19.32 6.84
C ASN A 82 -12.89 -18.30 7.87
N GLY A 83 -13.64 -17.22 8.09
CA GLY A 83 -13.35 -16.23 9.12
C GLY A 83 -13.61 -14.81 8.68
N TYR A 84 -12.86 -13.88 9.26
CA TYR A 84 -12.85 -12.48 8.82
C TYR A 84 -11.86 -12.30 7.68
N TYR A 85 -12.19 -11.41 6.76
CA TYR A 85 -11.29 -10.96 5.70
C TYR A 85 -11.37 -9.44 5.54
N TYR A 86 -10.32 -8.88 4.96
CA TYR A 86 -10.18 -7.48 4.63
C TYR A 86 -9.97 -7.36 3.13
N ASP A 87 -10.95 -6.79 2.43
CA ASP A 87 -10.84 -6.44 1.03
C ASP A 87 -10.26 -5.03 0.94
N VAL A 88 -9.10 -4.92 0.32
CA VAL A 88 -8.37 -3.67 0.19
C VAL A 88 -8.29 -3.24 -1.27
N GLN A 89 -8.48 -1.96 -1.52
CA GLN A 89 -8.42 -1.36 -2.85
C GLN A 89 -7.78 0.03 -2.82
N PHE A 90 -6.74 0.21 -3.64
CA PHE A 90 -6.33 1.51 -4.11
C PHE A 90 -6.95 1.75 -5.48
N LEU A 91 -7.53 2.94 -5.68
CA LEU A 91 -8.10 3.34 -6.96
C LEU A 91 -7.49 4.67 -7.39
N THR A 92 -7.05 4.74 -8.64
CA THR A 92 -6.54 5.98 -9.24
C THR A 92 -6.76 5.97 -10.75
N GLU A 93 -6.65 7.13 -11.38
CA GLU A 93 -6.70 7.27 -12.83
C GLU A 93 -5.43 7.95 -13.33
N PHE A 94 -4.84 7.40 -14.39
CA PHE A 94 -3.69 8.00 -15.06
C PHE A 94 -4.08 8.51 -16.45
N PRO A 95 -3.56 9.68 -16.88
CA PRO A 95 -3.64 10.09 -18.28
C PRO A 95 -3.07 9.04 -19.23
N LYS A 96 -3.73 8.77 -20.36
CA LYS A 96 -3.30 7.74 -21.34
C LYS A 96 -1.96 8.04 -22.03
N ASP A 97 -1.54 9.30 -22.02
CA ASP A 97 -0.28 9.77 -22.60
C ASP A 97 0.94 9.46 -21.72
N ARG A 98 0.74 9.00 -20.48
CA ARG A 98 1.82 8.49 -19.61
C ARG A 98 2.31 7.10 -20.07
N TYR A 99 3.18 7.12 -21.07
CA TYR A 99 3.74 5.91 -21.69
C TYR A 99 4.52 5.02 -20.69
N ASP A 100 5.17 5.64 -19.71
CA ASP A 100 5.87 4.99 -18.60
C ASP A 100 4.93 4.11 -17.76
N VAL A 101 3.78 4.66 -17.36
CA VAL A 101 2.76 3.94 -16.60
C VAL A 101 2.19 2.80 -17.43
N VAL A 102 1.87 3.05 -18.71
CA VAL A 102 1.38 2.00 -19.62
C VAL A 102 2.40 0.88 -19.78
N ARG A 103 3.68 1.21 -19.97
CA ARG A 103 4.76 0.23 -20.11
C ARG A 103 4.94 -0.59 -18.84
N TRP A 104 4.93 0.06 -17.67
CA TRP A 104 4.98 -0.63 -16.38
C TRP A 104 3.81 -1.59 -16.27
N LEU A 105 2.58 -1.13 -16.47
CA LEU A 105 1.36 -1.96 -16.40
C LEU A 105 1.39 -3.19 -17.33
N MET A 106 1.94 -3.04 -18.54
CA MET A 106 2.09 -4.17 -19.47
C MET A 106 3.16 -5.17 -19.01
N GLY A 107 4.11 -4.75 -18.18
CA GLY A 107 5.19 -5.57 -17.64
C GLY A 107 4.89 -6.21 -16.27
N THR A 108 3.79 -5.84 -15.61
CA THR A 108 3.41 -6.34 -14.28
C THR A 108 2.24 -7.35 -14.23
N PRO A 109 1.85 -8.07 -15.31
CA PRO A 109 0.74 -9.01 -15.20
C PRO A 109 1.13 -10.14 -14.24
N PHE A 110 0.19 -10.54 -13.36
CA PHE A 110 0.35 -11.61 -12.37
C PHE A 110 1.39 -11.35 -11.27
N GLN A 111 1.80 -10.10 -11.10
CA GLN A 111 2.71 -9.72 -10.03
C GLN A 111 1.93 -9.23 -8.81
N GLU A 112 2.34 -9.72 -7.65
CA GLU A 112 1.81 -9.35 -6.35
C GLU A 112 2.74 -8.34 -5.68
N TYR A 113 2.15 -7.37 -4.99
CA TYR A 113 2.87 -6.27 -4.36
C TYR A 113 2.50 -6.10 -2.89
N VAL A 114 3.47 -5.69 -2.09
CA VAL A 114 3.22 -5.10 -0.77
C VAL A 114 3.31 -3.59 -0.92
N ALA A 115 2.29 -2.90 -0.44
CA ALA A 115 2.16 -1.45 -0.56
C ALA A 115 2.62 -0.77 0.73
N LEU A 116 3.61 0.12 0.62
CA LEU A 116 3.93 1.11 1.66
C LEU A 116 3.32 2.43 1.20
N TRP A 117 2.49 3.05 2.04
CA TRP A 117 1.78 4.25 1.62
C TRP A 117 1.57 5.23 2.73
N GLU A 118 1.39 6.49 2.35
CA GLU A 118 1.07 7.57 3.26
C GLU A 118 -0.28 8.16 2.92
N ASP A 119 -1.08 8.45 3.94
CA ASP A 119 -2.30 9.22 3.78
C ASP A 119 -1.98 10.72 3.57
N PHE A 120 -3.01 11.52 3.30
CA PHE A 120 -2.83 12.97 3.15
C PHE A 120 -2.33 13.67 4.42
N ASN A 121 -2.52 13.09 5.60
CA ASN A 121 -2.04 13.61 6.87
C ASN A 121 -0.57 13.24 7.15
N GLY A 122 0.03 12.38 6.30
CA GLY A 122 1.40 11.89 6.47
C GLY A 122 1.52 10.71 7.42
N THR A 123 0.41 10.06 7.77
CA THR A 123 0.41 8.79 8.48
C THR A 123 0.84 7.69 7.52
N ALA A 124 1.83 6.90 7.92
CA ALA A 124 2.36 5.81 7.12
C ALA A 124 1.68 4.48 7.43
N TYR A 125 1.54 3.65 6.41
CA TYR A 125 0.85 2.38 6.44
C TYR A 125 1.56 1.34 5.59
N ILE A 126 1.29 0.08 5.89
CA ILE A 126 1.69 -1.07 5.09
C ILE A 126 0.49 -2.00 4.87
N THR A 127 0.27 -2.35 3.60
CA THR A 127 -0.79 -3.24 3.16
C THR A 127 -0.18 -4.41 2.38
N GLY A 128 -0.56 -5.63 2.77
CA GLY A 128 0.00 -6.87 2.23
C GLY A 128 1.02 -7.49 3.19
N THR A 129 1.33 -8.76 2.94
CA THR A 129 2.27 -9.55 3.73
C THR A 129 3.28 -10.23 2.83
N ASP A 130 4.25 -10.91 3.42
CA ASP A 130 5.15 -11.82 2.74
C ASP A 130 4.41 -13.01 2.11
N GLU A 131 3.27 -13.41 2.66
CA GLU A 131 2.46 -14.53 2.16
C GLU A 131 1.49 -14.14 1.02
N ILE A 132 0.82 -12.98 1.13
CA ILE A 132 -0.22 -12.54 0.18
C ILE A 132 0.04 -11.07 -0.18
N GLY A 133 0.00 -10.75 -1.46
CA GLY A 133 0.15 -9.37 -1.94
C GLY A 133 -1.10 -8.82 -2.63
N LEU A 134 -0.97 -7.57 -3.06
CA LEU A 134 -1.93 -6.85 -3.87
C LEU A 134 -1.65 -7.07 -5.34
N GLU A 135 -2.69 -7.27 -6.12
CA GLU A 135 -2.60 -7.39 -7.57
C GLU A 135 -2.95 -6.08 -8.26
N VAL A 136 -2.24 -5.79 -9.34
CA VAL A 136 -2.53 -4.65 -10.21
C VAL A 136 -3.55 -5.05 -11.26
N GLN A 137 -4.71 -4.41 -11.22
CA GLN A 137 -5.82 -4.65 -12.13
C GLN A 137 -6.11 -3.42 -13.00
N LEU A 138 -6.25 -3.68 -14.30
CA LEU A 138 -6.67 -2.69 -15.27
C LEU A 138 -8.15 -2.86 -15.56
N SER A 139 -8.91 -1.78 -15.37
CA SER A 139 -10.28 -1.72 -15.88
C SER A 139 -10.31 -0.90 -17.17
N ARG A 140 -11.24 -1.25 -18.07
CA ARG A 140 -11.51 -0.45 -19.28
C ARG A 140 -12.97 -0.02 -19.22
N THR A 141 -13.19 1.27 -18.96
CA THR A 141 -14.54 1.84 -18.94
C THR A 141 -14.79 2.59 -20.25
N VAL A 142 -15.84 2.20 -20.98
CA VAL A 142 -16.17 2.74 -22.32
C VAL A 142 -16.50 4.26 -22.28
N GLY A 143 -16.88 4.80 -21.11
CA GLY A 143 -17.21 6.22 -20.92
C GLY A 143 -16.04 7.15 -20.58
N ALA A 144 -14.88 6.62 -20.19
CA ALA A 144 -13.76 7.44 -19.72
C ALA A 144 -12.86 7.84 -20.91
N ARG A 145 -12.98 9.09 -21.37
CA ARG A 145 -12.11 9.62 -22.42
C ARG A 145 -10.75 10.02 -21.82
N ASN A 146 -9.68 9.47 -22.39
CA ASN A 146 -8.28 9.82 -22.13
C ASN A 146 -7.66 9.45 -20.77
N VAL A 147 -8.29 8.57 -19.99
CA VAL A 147 -7.71 8.05 -18.74
C VAL A 147 -7.63 6.52 -18.73
N ILE A 148 -6.71 6.00 -17.92
CA ILE A 148 -6.53 4.59 -17.60
C ILE A 148 -6.87 4.44 -16.12
N PRO A 149 -8.03 3.86 -15.79
CA PRO A 149 -8.34 3.53 -14.41
C PRO A 149 -7.46 2.35 -13.98
N LEU A 150 -6.76 2.56 -12.88
CA LEU A 150 -5.89 1.58 -12.24
C LEU A 150 -6.48 1.25 -10.86
N SER A 151 -6.65 -0.03 -10.60
CA SER A 151 -6.99 -0.53 -9.27
C SER A 151 -5.91 -1.48 -8.79
N ILE A 152 -5.47 -1.31 -7.55
CA ILE A 152 -4.54 -2.24 -6.89
C ILE A 152 -5.31 -2.87 -5.74
N THR A 153 -5.54 -4.17 -5.79
CA THR A 153 -6.52 -4.84 -4.94
C THR A 153 -5.97 -6.11 -4.33
N GLY A 154 -6.42 -6.46 -3.13
CA GLY A 154 -6.09 -7.72 -2.50
C GLY A 154 -7.09 -8.07 -1.41
N ARG A 155 -7.07 -9.34 -1.01
CA ARG A 155 -7.88 -9.86 0.09
C ARG A 155 -6.95 -10.49 1.12
N PHE A 156 -7.05 -10.02 2.36
CA PHE A 156 -6.18 -10.42 3.46
C PHE A 156 -6.97 -10.94 4.65
N VAL A 157 -6.33 -11.77 5.48
CA VAL A 157 -6.88 -12.18 6.78
C VAL A 157 -6.61 -11.12 7.85
N THR A 158 -5.64 -10.25 7.60
CA THR A 158 -5.18 -9.18 8.48
C THR A 158 -5.54 -7.81 7.89
N PRO A 159 -5.78 -6.79 8.72
CA PRO A 159 -6.00 -5.43 8.22
C PRO A 159 -4.70 -4.82 7.70
N THR A 160 -4.81 -3.65 7.09
CA THR A 160 -3.67 -2.75 6.87
C THR A 160 -3.06 -2.33 8.20
N TYR A 161 -1.74 -2.36 8.29
CA TYR A 161 -1.02 -1.98 9.50
C TYR A 161 -0.52 -0.54 9.42
N TYR A 162 -0.41 0.10 10.58
CA TYR A 162 0.35 1.35 10.69
C TYR A 162 1.83 1.05 10.53
N LEU A 163 2.54 1.97 9.89
CA LEU A 163 3.99 1.94 9.79
C LEU A 163 4.52 3.17 10.52
N GLU A 164 5.56 3.02 11.35
CA GLU A 164 6.09 4.13 12.14
C GLU A 164 6.54 5.32 11.28
N SER A 165 7.15 5.04 10.14
CA SER A 165 7.61 6.04 9.17
C SER A 165 7.89 5.38 7.82
N ILE A 166 7.74 6.13 6.73
CA ILE A 166 8.31 5.77 5.42
C ILE A 166 9.59 6.58 5.21
N ASP A 167 10.62 6.27 6.00
CA ASP A 167 11.99 6.65 5.68
C ASP A 167 12.65 5.45 4.99
N LEU A 168 12.83 5.55 3.67
CA LEU A 168 13.39 4.47 2.87
C LEU A 168 14.81 4.10 3.29
N ALA A 169 15.60 5.05 3.80
CA ALA A 169 16.97 4.79 4.24
C ALA A 169 16.99 3.97 5.54
N GLU A 170 16.01 4.17 6.42
CA GLU A 170 15.87 3.39 7.65
C GLU A 170 15.19 2.04 7.38
N LEU A 171 14.17 2.01 6.51
CA LEU A 171 13.47 0.78 6.13
C LEU A 171 14.35 -0.18 5.32
N PHE A 172 15.22 0.37 4.46
CA PHE A 172 16.05 -0.41 3.54
C PHE A 172 17.50 0.10 3.51
N PRO A 173 18.28 -0.08 4.58
CA PRO A 173 19.64 0.45 4.69
C PRO A 173 20.63 -0.16 3.68
N GLU A 174 20.33 -1.33 3.12
CA GLU A 174 21.18 -2.05 2.16
C GLU A 174 20.64 -2.02 0.71
N ALA A 175 19.58 -1.27 0.44
CA ALA A 175 19.01 -1.20 -0.91
C ALA A 175 19.70 -0.10 -1.75
N ASP A 176 20.37 -0.49 -2.84
CA ASP A 176 20.76 0.43 -3.91
C ASP A 176 19.50 0.89 -4.66
N PHE A 177 18.99 2.08 -4.32
CA PHE A 177 17.81 2.62 -4.97
C PHE A 177 18.09 3.03 -6.42
N SER A 178 17.46 2.36 -7.39
CA SER A 178 17.40 2.88 -8.76
C SER A 178 16.29 3.92 -8.87
N PHE A 179 16.67 5.20 -8.82
CA PHE A 179 15.76 6.30 -9.15
C PHE A 179 15.40 6.24 -10.64
N HIS A 180 14.35 5.51 -11.00
CA HIS A 180 13.76 5.64 -12.33
C HIS A 180 12.95 6.96 -12.40
N PHE A 181 13.70 8.02 -12.68
CA PHE A 181 13.38 9.29 -13.35
C PHE A 181 11.97 9.89 -13.14
N SER A 182 11.87 10.86 -12.23
CA SER A 182 10.95 11.98 -12.41
C SER A 182 11.59 13.01 -13.35
N LEU A 183 11.16 13.08 -14.60
CA LEU A 183 11.40 14.26 -15.46
C LEU A 183 10.42 15.38 -15.07
N GLN A 184 10.48 15.86 -13.83
CA GLN A 184 10.01 17.20 -13.53
C GLN A 184 11.09 18.18 -14.00
N PHE A 185 11.06 18.49 -15.30
CA PHE A 185 11.61 19.75 -15.78
C PHE A 185 10.68 20.85 -15.25
N ASN A 186 11.04 21.46 -14.12
CA ASN A 186 10.48 22.75 -13.77
C ASN A 186 11.02 23.79 -14.76
N SER A 187 10.06 24.42 -15.43
CA SER A 187 10.15 25.70 -16.13
C SER A 187 10.86 26.78 -15.35
#